data_AF-A0A2U1JU06-F1
#
_entry.id   AF-A0A2U1JU06-F1
#
_cell.length_a   1.000
_cell.length_b   1.000
_cell.length_c   1.000
_cell.angle_alpha   90.00
_cell.angle_beta   90.00
_cell.angle_gamma   90.00
#
_symmetry.space_group_name_H-M   'P 1'
#
loop_
_entity.id
_entity.type
_entity.pdbx_description
1 polymer ?
#
loop_
_entity_poly.entity_id
_entity_poly.type
_entity_poly.pdbx_seq_one_letter_code
_entity_poly.pdbx_strand_id
1 'polypeptide(L)' 'MGVHQNVSYNKFPKQGSFLGREVRVCFNYDTSKTLKGKVIRDDIEEPLLMLIHLEDGRVISSTECQYS' A
#
# COMPACT_ATOMS: atom_id res chain seq x y z
N MET A 1 8.42 14.44 5.38
CA MET A 1 8.34 15.76 6.04
C MET A 1 7.52 16.68 5.16
N GLY A 2 6.33 17.07 5.59
CA GLY A 2 5.41 17.93 4.83
C GLY A 2 3.95 17.59 5.19
N VAL A 3 3.19 18.58 5.65
CA VAL A 3 1.74 18.43 5.88
C VAL A 3 1.08 18.29 4.52
N HIS A 4 0.58 17.10 4.20
CA HIS A 4 -0.18 16.88 2.98
C HIS A 4 -1.57 17.50 3.13
N GLN A 5 -1.94 18.43 2.25
CA GLN A 5 -3.22 19.15 2.32
C GLN A 5 -4.46 18.22 2.26
N ASN A 6 -4.28 17.01 1.72
CA ASN A 6 -5.32 15.99 1.60
C ASN A 6 -5.34 14.98 2.76
N VAL A 7 -4.43 15.12 3.73
CA VAL A 7 -4.39 14.29 4.94
C VAL A 7 -4.61 15.20 6.15
N SER A 8 -5.83 15.18 6.67
CA SER A 8 -6.23 15.87 7.89
C SER A 8 -6.93 14.88 8.83
N TYR A 9 -7.25 15.30 10.05
CA TYR A 9 -7.85 14.43 11.06
C TYR A 9 -9.10 13.66 10.57
N ASN A 10 -9.93 14.31 9.73
CA ASN A 10 -11.13 13.72 9.13
C ASN A 10 -11.08 13.62 7.60
N LYS A 11 -9.97 14.03 6.96
CA LYS A 11 -9.86 14.09 5.51
C LYS A 11 -8.76 13.16 5.08
N PHE A 12 -9.13 12.10 4.38
CA PHE A 12 -8.19 11.18 3.75
C PHE A 12 -8.26 11.38 2.24
N PRO A 13 -7.13 11.18 1.53
CA PRO A 13 -7.09 11.24 0.08
C PRO A 13 -8.03 10.19 -0.52
N LYS A 14 -8.58 10.50 -1.70
CA LYS A 14 -9.46 9.58 -2.39
C LYS A 14 -8.74 8.24 -2.62
N GLN A 15 -9.42 7.17 -2.26
CA GLN A 15 -8.91 5.82 -2.43
C GLN A 15 -9.25 5.30 -3.82
N GLY A 16 -8.32 4.58 -4.43
CA GLY A 16 -8.50 3.94 -5.73
C GLY A 16 -9.14 2.56 -5.64
N SER A 17 -9.22 1.92 -6.80
CA SER A 17 -9.86 0.61 -6.96
C SER A 17 -9.05 -0.54 -6.39
N PHE A 18 -7.80 -0.32 -5.96
CA PHE A 18 -6.99 -1.38 -5.35
C PHE A 18 -7.26 -1.53 -3.85
N LEU A 19 -7.95 -0.58 -3.21
CA LEU A 19 -8.29 -0.67 -1.79
C LEU A 19 -9.06 -1.96 -1.47
N GLY A 20 -8.56 -2.71 -0.49
CA GLY A 20 -9.15 -3.96 -0.02
C GLY A 20 -8.83 -5.19 -0.87
N ARG A 21 -8.10 -5.02 -1.98
CA ARG A 21 -7.71 -6.14 -2.85
C ARG A 21 -6.60 -6.97 -2.23
N GLU A 22 -6.66 -8.27 -2.44
CA GLU A 22 -5.58 -9.19 -2.10
C GLU A 22 -4.52 -9.17 -3.21
N VAL A 23 -3.27 -9.04 -2.81
CA VAL A 23 -2.10 -8.97 -3.70
C VAL A 23 -1.02 -9.92 -3.20
N ARG A 24 -0.18 -10.41 -4.11
CA ARG A 24 1.04 -11.13 -3.71
C ARG A 24 2.21 -10.19 -3.81
N VAL A 25 3.01 -10.16 -2.76
CA VAL A 25 4.17 -9.30 -2.64
C VAL A 25 5.44 -10.16 -2.65
N CYS A 26 6.44 -9.76 -3.42
CA CYS A 26 7.81 -10.24 -3.31
C CYS A 26 8.77 -9.09 -3.00
N PHE A 27 9.86 -9.43 -2.34
CA PHE A 27 10.96 -8.51 -2.03
C PHE A 27 12.16 -8.86 -2.89
N ASN A 28 12.93 -7.84 -3.29
CA ASN A 28 14.14 -8.02 -4.11
C ASN A 28 13.91 -8.80 -5.41
N TYR A 29 12.70 -8.73 -5.98
CA TYR A 29 12.30 -9.54 -7.15
C TYR A 29 12.42 -11.07 -6.95
N ASP A 30 12.52 -11.56 -5.71
CA ASP A 30 12.56 -12.98 -5.42
C ASP A 30 11.14 -13.58 -5.47
N THR A 31 10.76 -14.07 -6.66
CA THR A 31 9.45 -14.69 -6.90
C THR A 31 9.29 -16.07 -6.24
N SER A 32 10.37 -16.63 -5.68
CA SER A 32 10.30 -17.89 -4.92
C SER A 32 9.73 -17.66 -3.52
N LYS A 33 9.82 -16.43 -3.00
CA LYS A 33 9.33 -16.02 -1.68
C LYS A 33 8.28 -14.92 -1.83
N THR A 34 7.05 -15.35 -2.14
CA THR A 34 5.90 -14.44 -2.16
C THR A 34 5.13 -14.52 -0.85
N LEU A 35 4.69 -13.35 -0.38
CA LEU A 35 3.81 -13.20 0.76
C LEU A 35 2.47 -12.65 0.27
N LYS A 36 1.38 -13.14 0.83
CA LYS A 36 0.06 -12.55 0.58
C LYS A 36 -0.09 -11.30 1.42
N GLY A 37 -0.68 -10.28 0.82
CA GLY A 37 -1.05 -9.07 1.51
C GLY A 37 -2.40 -8.55 1.03
N LYS A 38 -2.96 -7.64 1.81
CA LYS A 38 -4.18 -6.92 1.49
C LYS A 38 -3.87 -5.43 1.42
N VAL A 39 -4.28 -4.79 0.34
CA VAL A 39 -4.14 -3.35 0.19
C VAL A 39 -5.06 -2.67 1.20
N ILE A 40 -4.48 -1.97 2.17
CA ILE A 40 -5.23 -1.24 3.21
C ILE A 40 -5.34 0.25 2.91
N ARG A 41 -4.54 0.73 1.95
CA ARG A 41 -4.57 2.12 1.48
C ARG A 41 -4.08 2.16 0.04
N ASP A 42 -4.76 2.93 -0.79
CA ASP A 42 -4.47 3.15 -2.20
C ASP A 42 -4.83 4.59 -2.55
N ASP A 43 -3.97 5.54 -2.23
CA ASP A 43 -4.27 6.95 -2.48
C ASP A 43 -4.12 7.26 -3.99
N ILE A 44 -5.18 7.72 -4.64
CA ILE A 44 -5.13 8.20 -6.05
C ILE A 44 -4.91 9.71 -6.17
N GLU A 45 -4.84 10.40 -5.03
CA GLU A 45 -4.46 11.80 -4.90
C GLU A 45 -3.21 11.89 -4.03
N GLU A 46 -2.49 13.02 -4.07
CA GLU A 46 -1.33 13.24 -3.21
C GLU A 46 -1.68 12.90 -1.74
N PRO A 47 -0.91 11.99 -1.08
CA PRO A 47 0.49 11.63 -1.36
C PRO A 47 0.75 10.46 -2.32
N LEU A 48 -0.27 9.92 -3.02
CA LEU A 48 -0.14 8.76 -3.92
C LEU A 48 0.49 7.53 -3.24
N LEU A 49 0.12 7.35 -1.97
CA LEU A 49 0.68 6.34 -1.10
C LEU A 49 -0.21 5.10 -1.08
N MET A 50 0.38 3.95 -1.38
CA MET A 50 -0.27 2.66 -1.29
C MET A 50 0.37 1.85 -0.18
N LEU A 51 -0.45 1.35 0.75
CA LEU A 51 -0.04 0.48 1.85
C LEU A 51 -0.65 -0.90 1.71
N ILE A 52 0.20 -1.90 1.91
CA ILE A 52 -0.17 -3.30 1.83
C ILE A 52 0.11 -3.92 3.21
N HIS A 53 -0.92 -4.52 3.79
CA HIS A 53 -0.82 -5.29 5.02
C HIS A 53 -0.54 -6.75 4.68
N LEU A 54 0.65 -7.22 5.01
CA LEU A 54 1.07 -8.60 4.79
C LEU A 54 0.47 -9.54 5.84
N GLU A 55 0.35 -10.82 5.49
CA GLU A 55 -0.09 -11.87 6.42
C GLU A 55 0.82 -12.04 7.65
N ASP A 56 2.10 -11.65 7.55
CA ASP A 56 3.07 -11.61 8.66
C ASP A 56 2.79 -10.46 9.67
N GLY A 57 1.77 -9.63 9.41
CA GLY A 57 1.40 -8.48 10.24
C GLY A 57 2.18 -7.19 9.95
N ARG A 58 3.13 -7.23 9.01
CA ARG A 58 3.87 -6.04 8.56
C ARG A 58 3.01 -5.20 7.61
N VAL A 59 3.15 -3.90 7.70
CA VAL A 59 2.61 -2.96 6.73
C VAL A 59 3.78 -2.39 5.94
N ILE A 60 3.70 -2.52 4.63
CA ILE A 60 4.73 -2.05 3.70
C ILE A 60 4.12 -1.08 2.70
N SER A 61 4.93 -0.19 2.13
CA SER A 61 4.49 0.61 0.99
C SER A 61 4.71 -0.13 -0.33
N SER A 62 3.95 0.26 -1.36
CA SER A 62 4.15 -0.21 -2.73
C SER A 62 5.54 0.09 -3.28
N THR A 63 6.25 1.08 -2.74
CA THR A 63 7.61 1.45 -3.18
C THR A 63 8.69 0.53 -2.62
N GLU A 64 8.42 -0.17 -1.53
CA GLU A 64 9.37 -1.07 -0.85
C GLU A 64 9.30 -2.51 -1.37
N CYS A 65 8.38 -2.80 -2.28
CA CYS A 65 8.11 -4.17 -2.72
C CYS A 65 7.65 -4.25 -4.18
N GLN A 66 7.63 -5.46 -4.71
CA GLN A 66 6.98 -5.75 -5.98
C GLN A 66 5.70 -6.52 -5.68
N TYR A 67 4.59 -6.11 -6.28
CA TYR A 67 3.29 -6.76 -6.09
C TYR A 67 2.65 -7.11 -7.43
N SER A 68 1.94 -8.24 -7.46
CA SER A 68 1.18 -8.75 -8.62
C SER A 68 -0.23 -9.14 -8.24
#